data_AF-A0A7V9BMB0-F1
#
_entry.id   AF-A0A7V9BMB0-F1
#
_cell.length_a   1.000
_cell.length_b   1.000
_cell.length_c   1.000
_cell.angle_alpha   90.00
_cell.angle_beta   90.00
_cell.angle_gamma   90.00
#
_symmetry.space_group_name_H-M   'P 1'
#
loop_
_entity.id
_entity.type
_entity.pdbx_description
1 polymer ?
#
loop_
_entity_poly.entity_id
_entity_poly.type
_entity_poly.pdbx_seq_one_letter_code
_entity_poly.pdbx_strand_id
1 'polypeptide(L)'
;YLVKYLTKAVADCHTPSTTAAAEHTARLAAELRWQPCSSRCSNWLLYGVQPEHAHGELLPGACPSAAHRAANLGYAGRRCLVSRKWTGKTLTQHRADRRAHVMRALGAVGIRVDQDTPEHAEPGRFRWEAIGPDDPNQPDRTELLIRAINQRRRWRDQYEQARSATVDQERGSDGRRTA
;
A
#
# COMPACT_ATOMS: atom_id res chain seq x y z
N TYR A 1 -6.04 14.60 -1.64
CA TYR A 1 -4.99 13.84 -2.35
C TYR A 1 -3.56 14.17 -1.90
N LEU A 2 -3.24 15.42 -1.55
CA LEU A 2 -1.88 15.88 -1.18
C LEU A 2 -1.25 15.15 0.04
N VAL A 3 -2.01 14.91 1.12
CA VAL A 3 -1.47 14.28 2.36
C VAL A 3 -1.02 12.83 2.18
N LYS A 4 -1.45 12.14 1.11
CA LYS A 4 -1.07 10.74 0.83
C LYS A 4 0.39 10.62 0.37
N TYR A 5 0.94 11.66 -0.25
CA TYR A 5 2.22 11.60 -0.96
C TYR A 5 3.24 12.65 -0.53
N LEU A 6 2.82 13.71 0.17
CA LEU A 6 3.74 14.77 0.56
C LEU A 6 4.45 14.51 1.88
N THR A 7 3.77 13.96 2.89
CA THR A 7 4.32 13.96 4.25
C THR A 7 3.88 12.75 5.05
N LYS A 8 4.84 12.03 5.66
CA LYS A 8 4.53 10.99 6.65
C LYS A 8 3.98 11.67 7.91
N ALA A 9 4.69 12.55 8.58
CA ALA A 9 4.12 13.33 9.68
C ALA A 9 4.23 14.82 9.37
N VAL A 10 3.23 15.62 9.74
CA VAL A 10 3.33 17.09 9.61
C VAL A 10 4.52 17.59 10.44
N ALA A 11 4.75 16.98 11.61
CA ALA A 11 5.88 17.28 12.48
C ALA A 11 7.24 16.97 11.84
N ASP A 12 7.34 15.91 11.03
CA ASP A 12 8.62 15.48 10.42
C ASP A 12 8.88 16.11 9.05
N CYS A 13 7.88 16.82 8.49
CA CYS A 13 7.97 17.30 7.12
C CYS A 13 8.24 18.79 7.00
N HIS A 14 8.04 19.54 8.08
CA HIS A 14 8.40 20.95 8.09
C HIS A 14 8.72 21.40 9.51
N THR A 15 9.96 21.81 9.74
CA THR A 15 10.30 22.62 10.92
C THR A 15 9.85 24.05 10.63
N PRO A 16 8.90 24.62 11.39
CA PRO A 16 8.42 25.97 11.14
C PRO A 16 9.56 26.97 11.29
N SER A 17 9.89 27.66 10.21
CA SER A 17 10.93 28.71 10.19
C SER A 17 10.39 30.10 10.54
N THR A 18 9.06 30.24 10.65
CA THR A 18 8.38 31.50 10.96
C THR A 18 7.37 31.31 12.09
N THR A 19 7.08 32.40 12.82
CA THR A 19 6.05 32.42 13.86
C THR A 19 4.68 32.03 13.32
N ALA A 20 4.30 32.54 12.15
CA ALA A 20 3.02 32.22 11.53
C ALA A 20 2.87 30.71 11.20
N ALA A 21 3.95 30.04 10.79
CA ALA A 21 3.95 28.60 10.56
C ALA A 21 3.81 27.80 11.86
N ALA A 22 4.46 28.25 12.94
CA ALA A 22 4.31 27.64 14.26
C ALA A 22 2.89 27.82 14.82
N GLU A 23 2.31 29.02 14.71
CA GLU A 23 0.93 29.30 15.10
C GLU A 23 -0.08 28.47 14.28
N HIS A 24 0.15 28.33 12.98
CA HIS A 24 -0.69 27.50 12.12
C HIS A 24 -0.71 26.04 12.58
N THR A 25 0.45 25.45 12.87
CA THR A 25 0.55 24.06 13.34
C THR A 25 -0.06 23.88 14.74
N ALA A 26 0.12 24.86 15.64
CA ALA A 26 -0.52 24.88 16.95
C ALA A 26 -2.05 24.95 16.85
N ARG A 27 -2.58 25.83 15.98
CA ARG A 27 -4.03 25.92 15.72
C ARG A 27 -4.56 24.62 15.14
N LEU A 28 -3.87 24.02 14.18
CA LEU A 28 -4.25 22.72 13.61
C LEU A 28 -4.30 21.62 14.69
N ALA A 29 -3.32 21.58 15.60
CA ALA A 29 -3.31 20.64 16.72
C ALA A 29 -4.50 20.88 17.67
N ALA A 30 -4.81 22.14 17.97
CA ALA A 30 -5.91 22.55 18.82
C ALA A 30 -7.28 22.18 18.24
N GLU A 31 -7.46 22.27 16.93
CA GLU A 31 -8.70 21.82 16.27
C GLU A 31 -8.79 20.29 16.27
N LEU A 32 -7.70 19.62 15.87
CA LEU A 32 -7.71 18.17 15.69
C LEU A 32 -7.86 17.42 17.02
N ARG A 33 -7.45 17.97 18.15
CA ARG A 33 -7.59 17.30 19.46
C ARG A 33 -9.05 16.91 19.77
N TRP A 34 -10.03 17.62 19.21
CA TRP A 34 -11.46 17.39 19.40
C TRP A 34 -12.06 16.48 18.33
N GLN A 35 -11.38 16.31 17.19
CA GLN A 35 -11.83 15.44 16.12
C GLN A 35 -11.58 13.95 16.45
N PRO A 36 -12.54 13.04 16.19
CA PRO A 36 -12.35 11.60 16.40
C PRO A 36 -11.20 11.05 15.54
N CYS A 37 -10.29 10.28 16.13
CA CYS A 37 -9.14 9.71 15.40
C CYS A 37 -9.39 8.33 14.78
N SER A 38 -10.40 7.60 15.24
CA SER A 38 -10.73 6.23 14.81
C SER A 38 -12.15 5.87 15.23
N SER A 39 -12.67 4.71 14.82
CA SER A 39 -13.99 4.19 15.25
C SER A 39 -14.10 3.95 16.77
N ARG A 40 -12.96 3.90 17.48
CA ARG A 40 -12.88 3.64 18.92
C ARG A 40 -12.63 4.91 19.76
N CYS A 41 -12.51 6.06 19.11
CA CYS A 41 -12.13 7.30 19.78
C CYS A 41 -13.24 7.80 20.70
N SER A 42 -12.91 8.16 21.95
CA SER A 42 -13.90 8.69 22.90
C SER A 42 -14.45 10.05 22.51
N ASN A 43 -13.78 10.78 21.61
CA ASN A 43 -14.30 12.04 21.08
C ASN A 43 -15.58 11.87 20.26
N TRP A 44 -15.94 10.66 19.82
CA TRP A 44 -17.26 10.41 19.24
C TRP A 44 -18.41 10.78 20.20
N LEU A 45 -18.17 10.68 21.51
CA LEU A 45 -19.14 11.05 22.53
C LEU A 45 -19.46 12.56 22.52
N LEU A 46 -18.55 13.42 22.04
CA LEU A 46 -18.83 14.85 21.84
C LEU A 46 -19.93 15.09 20.79
N TYR A 47 -20.13 14.12 19.90
CA TYR A 47 -21.11 14.17 18.81
C TYR A 47 -22.31 13.26 19.08
N GLY A 48 -22.45 12.72 20.29
CA GLY A 48 -23.52 11.78 20.63
C GLY A 48 -23.41 10.41 19.96
N VAL A 49 -22.24 10.05 19.43
CA VAL A 49 -22.00 8.76 18.76
C VAL A 49 -21.26 7.82 19.69
N GLN A 50 -21.75 6.59 19.82
CA GLN A 50 -21.08 5.54 20.60
C GLN A 50 -19.90 4.95 19.82
N PRO A 51 -18.66 4.95 20.37
CA PRO A 51 -17.52 4.29 19.73
C PRO A 51 -17.63 2.76 19.77
N GLU A 52 -16.93 2.08 18.85
CA GLU A 52 -16.99 0.62 18.60
C GLU A 52 -16.63 -0.26 19.83
N HIS A 53 -16.02 0.30 20.88
CA HIS A 53 -15.65 -0.38 22.14
C HIS A 53 -15.89 0.53 23.36
N ALA A 54 -17.07 1.15 23.41
CA ALA A 54 -17.43 2.05 24.50
C ALA A 54 -17.48 1.33 25.85
N HIS A 55 -16.88 1.94 26.87
CA HIS A 55 -16.92 1.49 28.27
C HIS A 55 -17.09 2.71 29.18
N GLY A 56 -17.51 2.49 30.43
CA GLY A 56 -17.95 3.55 31.34
C GLY A 56 -16.92 4.64 31.68
N GLU A 57 -15.62 4.36 31.47
CA GLU A 57 -14.53 5.30 31.75
C GLU A 57 -14.19 6.22 30.56
N LEU A 58 -14.83 6.05 29.41
CA LEU A 58 -14.58 6.91 28.25
C LEU A 58 -15.14 8.31 28.47
N LEU A 59 -14.24 9.28 28.58
CA LEU A 59 -14.59 10.69 28.70
C LEU A 59 -14.60 11.39 27.32
N PRO A 60 -15.66 12.16 27.00
CA PRO A 60 -15.71 12.99 25.80
C PRO A 60 -14.52 13.96 25.75
N GLY A 61 -13.80 14.01 24.62
CA GLY A 61 -12.68 14.94 24.44
C GLY A 61 -11.34 14.50 25.06
N ALA A 62 -11.32 13.39 25.82
CA ALA A 62 -10.13 12.91 26.53
C ALA A 62 -9.60 11.58 25.98
N CYS A 63 -9.60 11.40 24.66
CA CYS A 63 -9.11 10.16 24.07
C CYS A 63 -7.60 9.96 24.36
N PRO A 64 -7.19 8.81 24.95
CA PRO A 64 -5.79 8.57 25.33
C PRO A 64 -4.89 8.18 24.14
N SER A 65 -5.47 8.05 22.94
CA SER A 65 -4.74 7.63 21.75
C SER A 65 -3.61 8.61 21.42
N ALA A 66 -2.44 8.05 21.11
CA ALA A 66 -1.30 8.82 20.61
C ALA A 66 -1.64 9.68 19.38
N ALA A 67 -2.73 9.37 18.68
CA ALA A 67 -3.28 10.19 17.60
C ALA A 67 -3.56 11.65 18.00
N HIS A 68 -3.86 11.92 19.26
CA HIS A 68 -4.14 13.28 19.75
C HIS A 68 -2.88 14.08 20.09
N ARG A 69 -1.68 13.49 19.98
CA ARG A 69 -0.41 14.19 20.22
C ARG A 69 0.00 14.98 18.98
N ALA A 70 0.55 16.18 19.19
CA ALA A 70 1.02 17.07 18.13
C ALA A 70 2.05 16.38 17.19
N ALA A 71 2.94 15.57 17.75
CA ALA A 71 3.92 14.79 16.98
C ALA A 71 3.29 13.79 15.98
N ASN A 72 2.01 13.41 16.18
CA ASN A 72 1.32 12.40 15.39
C ASN A 72 0.21 12.99 14.50
N LEU A 73 0.30 14.27 14.15
CA LEU A 73 -0.58 14.92 13.18
C LEU A 73 -0.06 14.57 11.77
N GLY A 74 -0.71 13.67 11.02
CA GLY A 74 -0.30 13.29 9.65
C GLY A 74 -0.62 11.86 9.20
N TYR A 75 -0.03 11.42 8.08
CA TYR A 75 -0.17 10.11 7.40
C TYR A 75 0.52 8.92 8.12
N ALA A 76 1.64 9.19 8.79
CA ALA A 76 2.32 8.39 9.80
C ALA A 76 1.78 8.70 11.20
N GLY A 77 1.00 9.77 11.33
CA GLY A 77 0.10 9.99 12.45
C GLY A 77 -1.02 8.96 12.47
N ARG A 78 -1.53 8.63 13.65
CA ARG A 78 -2.67 7.70 13.81
C ARG A 78 -4.03 8.31 13.39
N ARG A 79 -4.04 9.43 12.67
CA ARG A 79 -5.24 10.20 12.30
C ARG A 79 -5.60 10.14 10.83
N CYS A 80 -4.63 10.33 9.92
CA CYS A 80 -4.92 10.18 8.51
C CYS A 80 -5.11 8.71 8.21
N LEU A 81 -6.28 8.37 7.67
CA LEU A 81 -6.60 6.99 7.36
C LEU A 81 -5.55 6.43 6.40
N VAL A 82 -4.97 5.28 6.75
CA VAL A 82 -4.16 4.50 5.83
C VAL A 82 -4.95 4.17 4.57
N SER A 83 -4.25 4.08 3.43
CA SER A 83 -4.80 3.88 2.08
C SER A 83 -5.99 2.90 1.99
N ARG A 84 -5.98 1.83 2.80
CA ARG A 84 -7.05 0.83 2.92
C ARG A 84 -8.46 1.42 3.10
N LYS A 85 -8.62 2.45 3.93
CA LYS A 85 -9.94 3.05 4.21
C LYS A 85 -10.36 4.09 3.17
N TRP A 86 -9.44 4.59 2.36
CA TRP A 86 -9.76 5.53 1.28
C TRP A 86 -10.20 4.81 0.02
N THR A 87 -9.59 3.66 -0.28
CA THR A 87 -9.98 2.83 -1.42
C THR A 87 -11.14 1.89 -1.08
N GLY A 88 -11.40 1.67 0.21
CA GLY A 88 -12.30 0.61 0.68
C GLY A 88 -11.78 -0.80 0.36
N LYS A 89 -10.55 -0.94 -0.15
CA LYS A 89 -10.01 -2.23 -0.60
C LYS A 89 -9.20 -2.92 0.49
N THR A 90 -9.39 -4.24 0.59
CA THR A 90 -8.58 -5.13 1.42
C THR A 90 -7.17 -5.30 0.83
N LEU A 91 -6.24 -5.85 1.63
CA LEU A 91 -4.90 -6.19 1.13
C LEU A 91 -4.94 -7.21 -0.02
N THR A 92 -5.90 -8.14 0.03
CA THR A 92 -6.15 -9.14 -1.02
C THR A 92 -6.59 -8.46 -2.31
N GLN A 93 -7.55 -7.53 -2.24
CA GLN A 93 -8.01 -6.77 -3.40
C GLN A 93 -6.87 -5.91 -3.98
N HIS A 94 -6.05 -5.28 -3.14
CA HIS A 94 -4.86 -4.57 -3.62
C HIS A 94 -3.81 -5.48 -4.27
N ARG A 95 -3.65 -6.72 -3.77
CA ARG A 95 -2.78 -7.72 -4.41
C ARG A 95 -3.34 -8.13 -5.77
N ALA A 96 -4.66 -8.33 -5.88
CA ALA A 96 -5.34 -8.62 -7.13
C ALA A 96 -5.20 -7.47 -8.14
N ASP A 97 -5.39 -6.22 -7.72
CA ASP A 97 -5.18 -5.02 -8.56
C ASP A 97 -3.75 -4.96 -9.10
N ARG A 98 -2.74 -5.16 -8.23
CA ARG A 98 -1.33 -5.17 -8.64
C ARG A 98 -1.04 -6.29 -9.63
N ARG A 99 -1.58 -7.49 -9.40
CA ARG A 99 -1.46 -8.61 -10.33
C ARG A 99 -2.08 -8.25 -11.68
N ALA A 100 -3.32 -7.75 -11.69
CA ALA A 100 -4.03 -7.37 -12.91
C ALA A 100 -3.28 -6.27 -13.70
N HIS A 101 -2.69 -5.30 -13.01
CA HIS A 101 -1.83 -4.29 -13.61
C HIS A 101 -0.59 -4.89 -14.28
N VAL A 102 0.14 -5.76 -13.57
CA VAL A 102 1.34 -6.42 -14.10
C VAL A 102 0.99 -7.30 -15.31
N MET A 103 -0.06 -8.12 -15.21
CA MET A 103 -0.50 -8.97 -16.33
C MET A 103 -0.89 -8.14 -17.55
N ARG A 104 -1.55 -6.99 -17.35
CA ARG A 104 -1.90 -6.06 -18.44
C ARG A 104 -0.66 -5.46 -19.10
N ALA A 105 0.30 -4.99 -18.30
CA ALA A 105 1.54 -4.41 -18.80
C ALA A 105 2.37 -5.43 -19.61
N LEU A 106 2.52 -6.65 -19.09
CA LEU A 106 3.22 -7.74 -19.79
C LEU A 106 2.48 -8.14 -21.08
N GLY A 107 1.16 -8.26 -21.03
CA GLY A 107 0.33 -8.56 -22.19
C GLY A 107 0.40 -7.50 -23.30
N ALA A 108 0.55 -6.23 -22.95
CA ALA A 108 0.67 -5.13 -23.92
C ALA A 108 1.93 -5.25 -24.81
N VAL A 109 3.00 -5.87 -24.30
CA VAL A 109 4.23 -6.16 -25.05
C VAL A 109 4.33 -7.62 -25.51
N GLY A 110 3.24 -8.39 -25.42
CA GLY A 110 3.19 -9.78 -25.86
C GLY A 110 3.95 -10.77 -24.96
N ILE A 111 4.42 -10.36 -23.77
CA ILE A 111 5.05 -11.27 -22.82
C ILE A 111 3.96 -12.12 -22.16
N ARG A 112 4.00 -13.43 -22.41
CA ARG A 112 3.19 -14.42 -21.68
C ARG A 112 3.92 -14.85 -20.42
N VAL A 113 3.20 -14.85 -19.30
CA VAL A 113 3.73 -15.36 -18.03
C VAL A 113 3.66 -16.88 -18.08
N ASP A 114 4.76 -17.57 -17.80
CA ASP A 114 4.90 -19.04 -17.84
C ASP A 114 3.87 -19.83 -17.01
N GLN A 115 3.05 -19.16 -16.20
CA GLN A 115 1.92 -19.78 -15.51
C GLN A 115 0.80 -20.22 -16.48
N ASP A 116 0.76 -19.65 -17.69
CA ASP A 116 -0.23 -19.90 -18.73
C ASP A 116 0.41 -20.54 -19.98
N THR A 117 1.37 -21.47 -19.84
CA THR A 117 1.67 -22.36 -20.97
C THR A 117 0.54 -23.37 -21.13
N PRO A 118 0.18 -23.78 -22.37
CA PRO A 118 -0.82 -24.83 -22.61
C PRO A 118 -0.53 -26.12 -21.82
N GLU A 119 0.74 -26.33 -21.46
CA GLU A 119 1.22 -27.42 -20.64
C GLU A 119 0.68 -27.41 -19.20
N HIS A 120 0.33 -26.25 -18.65
CA HIS A 120 -0.29 -26.09 -17.32
C HIS A 120 -1.83 -26.17 -17.34
N ALA A 121 -2.46 -26.24 -18.52
CA ALA A 121 -3.90 -26.14 -18.68
C ALA A 121 -4.65 -27.46 -18.37
N GLU A 122 -3.96 -28.60 -18.36
CA GLU A 122 -4.55 -29.92 -18.10
C GLU A 122 -4.73 -30.18 -16.60
N PRO A 123 -5.96 -30.20 -16.06
CA PRO A 123 -6.19 -30.50 -14.66
C PRO A 123 -5.72 -31.92 -14.35
N GLY A 124 -4.82 -32.07 -13.38
CA GLY A 124 -4.30 -33.38 -12.93
C GLY A 124 -3.01 -33.85 -13.61
N ARG A 125 -2.44 -33.09 -14.55
CA ARG A 125 -1.13 -33.43 -15.16
C ARG A 125 0.02 -33.41 -14.14
N PHE A 126 -0.04 -32.50 -13.17
CA PHE A 126 0.96 -32.37 -12.12
C PHE A 126 0.38 -32.77 -10.76
N ARG A 127 1.09 -33.64 -10.04
CA ARG A 127 0.89 -33.88 -8.60
C ARG A 127 1.95 -33.11 -7.84
N TRP A 128 1.50 -32.27 -6.91
CA TRP A 128 2.41 -31.56 -5.99
C TRP A 128 2.59 -32.40 -4.73
N GLU A 129 3.84 -32.73 -4.42
CA GLU A 129 4.23 -33.46 -3.21
C GLU A 129 5.24 -32.64 -2.44
N ALA A 130 5.16 -32.68 -1.10
CA ALA A 130 6.18 -32.07 -0.27
C ALA A 130 7.46 -32.91 -0.34
N ILE A 131 8.57 -32.26 -0.68
CA ILE A 131 9.90 -32.89 -0.67
C ILE A 131 10.29 -33.12 0.79
N GLY A 132 10.52 -34.38 1.15
CA GLY A 132 10.97 -34.78 2.48
C GLY A 132 12.43 -34.40 2.73
N PRO A 133 12.87 -34.35 4.00
CA PRO A 133 14.27 -34.08 4.34
C PRO A 133 15.24 -35.15 3.82
N ASP A 134 14.78 -36.39 3.64
CA ASP A 134 15.58 -37.52 3.15
C ASP A 134 15.39 -37.80 1.65
N ASP A 135 14.75 -36.88 0.90
CA ASP A 135 14.51 -37.07 -0.53
C ASP A 135 15.83 -36.94 -1.31
N PRO A 136 16.27 -37.98 -2.05
CA PRO A 136 17.53 -37.95 -2.80
C PRO A 136 17.54 -36.92 -3.94
N ASN A 137 16.38 -36.41 -4.34
CA ASN A 137 16.22 -35.37 -5.36
C ASN A 137 16.03 -33.98 -4.76
N GLN A 138 16.20 -33.80 -3.44
CA GLN A 138 16.09 -32.48 -2.82
C GLN A 138 17.19 -31.55 -3.38
N PRO A 139 16.83 -30.45 -4.06
CA PRO A 139 17.82 -29.48 -4.51
C PRO A 139 18.47 -28.79 -3.32
N ASP A 140 19.78 -28.51 -3.43
CA ASP A 140 20.49 -27.80 -2.37
C ASP A 140 19.87 -26.43 -2.11
N ARG A 141 19.93 -25.98 -0.85
CA ARG A 141 19.37 -24.68 -0.46
C ARG A 141 20.01 -23.54 -1.25
N THR A 142 21.30 -23.61 -1.54
CA THR A 142 22.00 -22.59 -2.34
C THR A 142 21.45 -22.57 -3.76
N GLU A 143 21.23 -23.75 -4.35
CA GLU A 143 20.65 -23.88 -5.67
C GLU A 143 19.23 -23.30 -5.73
N LEU A 144 18.38 -23.62 -4.74
CA LEU A 144 17.03 -23.06 -4.62
C LEU A 144 17.05 -21.52 -4.54
N LEU A 145 17.98 -20.97 -3.75
CA LEU A 145 18.14 -19.53 -3.63
C LEU A 145 18.60 -18.90 -4.95
N ILE A 146 19.57 -19.49 -5.65
CA ILE A 146 20.03 -19.00 -6.95
C ILE A 146 18.90 -19.04 -7.98
N ARG A 147 18.12 -20.14 -8.04
CA ARG A 147 16.93 -20.25 -8.91
C ARG A 147 15.92 -19.15 -8.61
N ALA A 148 15.59 -18.93 -7.34
CA ALA A 148 14.65 -17.88 -6.92
C ALA A 148 15.15 -16.46 -7.23
N ILE A 149 16.46 -16.19 -7.07
CA ILE A 149 17.07 -14.90 -7.42
C ILE A 149 17.00 -14.67 -8.93
N ASN A 150 17.36 -15.68 -9.74
CA ASN A 150 17.33 -15.59 -11.19
C ASN A 150 15.90 -15.38 -11.70
N GLN A 151 14.93 -16.08 -11.14
CA GLN A 151 13.50 -15.89 -11.43
C GLN A 151 13.05 -14.46 -11.11
N ARG A 152 13.41 -13.94 -9.92
CA ARG A 152 13.06 -12.58 -9.52
C ARG A 152 13.70 -11.52 -10.41
N ARG A 153 14.96 -11.71 -10.82
CA ARG A 153 15.66 -10.82 -11.77
C ARG A 153 14.94 -10.81 -13.11
N ARG A 154 14.69 -11.98 -13.69
CA ARG A 154 13.97 -12.14 -14.96
C ARG A 154 12.61 -11.43 -14.95
N TRP A 155 11.80 -11.65 -13.91
CA TRP A 155 10.48 -11.00 -13.79
C TRP A 155 10.57 -9.48 -13.67
N ARG A 156 11.58 -8.97 -12.95
CA ARG A 156 11.79 -7.53 -12.84
C ARG A 156 12.18 -6.93 -14.19
N ASP A 157 13.08 -7.58 -14.91
CA ASP A 157 13.57 -7.09 -16.20
C ASP A 157 12.44 -7.12 -17.26
N GLN A 158 11.63 -8.18 -17.28
CA GLN A 158 10.43 -8.27 -18.12
C GLN A 158 9.42 -7.14 -17.83
N TYR A 159 9.17 -6.85 -16.54
CA TYR A 159 8.26 -5.77 -16.16
C TYR A 159 8.81 -4.39 -16.52
N GLU A 160 10.11 -4.15 -16.33
CA GLU A 160 10.74 -2.86 -16.67
C GLU A 160 10.71 -2.62 -18.18
N GLN A 161 11.01 -3.65 -18.98
CA GLN A 161 10.87 -3.59 -20.44
C GLN A 161 9.44 -3.28 -20.86
N ALA A 162 8.45 -3.98 -20.29
CA ALA A 162 7.04 -3.73 -20.56
C ALA A 162 6.61 -2.31 -20.18
N ARG A 163 7.09 -1.80 -19.04
CA ARG A 163 6.80 -0.45 -18.56
C ARG A 163 7.36 0.60 -19.50
N SER A 164 8.62 0.48 -19.91
CA SER A 164 9.27 1.42 -20.83
C SER A 164 8.57 1.45 -22.18
N ALA A 165 8.25 0.28 -22.76
CA ALA A 165 7.52 0.20 -24.02
C ALA A 165 6.12 0.84 -23.95
N THR A 166 5.40 0.68 -22.83
CA THR A 166 4.09 1.31 -22.63
C THR A 166 4.20 2.84 -22.60
N VAL A 167 5.22 3.38 -21.90
CA VAL A 167 5.48 4.83 -21.84
C VAL A 167 5.82 5.39 -23.22
N ASP A 168 6.63 4.67 -24.01
CA ASP A 168 7.00 5.09 -25.36
C ASP A 168 5.80 5.05 -26.33
N GLN A 169 4.91 4.05 -26.20
CA GLN A 169 3.68 3.95 -26.97
C GLN A 169 2.71 5.10 -26.66
N GLU A 170 2.57 5.49 -25.39
CA GLU A 170 1.75 6.65 -24.99
C GLU A 170 2.30 7.95 -25.60
N ARG A 171 3.61 8.19 -25.51
CA ARG A 171 4.29 9.36 -26.11
C ARG A 171 4.14 9.42 -27.63
N GLY A 172 4.30 8.30 -28.33
CA GLY A 172 4.13 8.23 -29.79
C GLY A 172 2.68 8.45 -30.24
N SER A 173 1.70 8.08 -29.41
CA SER A 173 0.27 8.28 -29.70
C SER A 173 -0.18 9.74 -29.51
N ASP A 174 0.44 10.47 -28.57
CA ASP A 174 0.15 11.87 -28.30
C ASP A 174 0.74 12.79 -29.39
N GLY A 175 1.95 12.48 -29.86
CA GLY A 175 2.57 13.18 -30.99
C GLY A 175 1.89 12.97 -32.35
N ARG A 176 1.01 11.96 -32.48
CA ARG A 176 0.24 11.69 -33.71
C ARG A 176 -1.16 12.31 -33.69
N ARG A 177 -1.63 12.82 -32.54
CA ARG A 177 -2.92 13.55 -32.42
C ARG A 177 -2.81 15.05 -32.62
N THR A 178 -1.58 15.59 -32.63
CA THR A 178 -1.29 17.03 -32.72
C THR A 178 -0.78 17.46 -34.11
N ALA A 179 -0.86 16.58 -35.11
CA ALA A 179 -0.57 16.85 -36.52
C ALA A 179 -1.84 16.64 -37.37
#